data_AF-A0A399JE73-F1
#
_entry.id   AF-A0A399JE73-F1
#
_cell.length_a   1.000
_cell.length_b   1.000
_cell.length_c   1.000
_cell.angle_alpha   90.00
_cell.angle_beta   90.00
_cell.angle_gamma   90.00
#
_symmetry.space_group_name_H-M   'P 1'
#
loop_
_entity.id
_entity.type
_entity.pdbx_description
1 polymer ?
#
loop_
_entity_poly.entity_id
_entity_poly.type
_entity_poly.pdbx_seq_one_letter_code
_entity_poly.pdbx_strand_id
1 'polypeptide(L)'
;MVIAAPEEQFKLLAVQAQASRLRQLARQRQEILKDPALTAAAEHLAAARAAAEEAAGMRAEADAAVEALEAQASTVAAHIKKDEAQLIAGQAGAGTLQGLQREIESLTAKASELEDAEIEALDAAEAAAIVEAEARAAAEASEAANEEVRADARARLAAVDAEAATTQAEREAAAALVQPDLLALFEATLERRGAGAARLFHGTSEGSGLALAPGDLADIKRAAPDAVVLCPDSGVILVRSPEWM
;
A
#
# COMPACT_ATOMS: atom_id res chain seq x y z
N MET A 1 50.96 8.97 1.01
CA MET A 1 50.16 10.19 1.23
C MET A 1 49.66 10.63 -0.12
N VAL A 2 48.36 10.71 -0.34
CA VAL A 2 47.80 11.13 -1.65
C VAL A 2 48.08 12.62 -1.83
N ILE A 3 48.63 12.99 -2.98
CA ILE A 3 48.84 14.38 -3.39
C ILE A 3 48.10 14.59 -4.71
N ALA A 4 47.45 15.74 -4.88
CA ALA A 4 46.67 16.06 -6.06
C ALA A 4 46.66 17.56 -6.27
N ALA A 5 46.87 18.03 -7.49
CA ALA A 5 46.81 19.46 -7.80
C ALA A 5 45.46 20.07 -7.35
N PRO A 6 45.41 21.36 -6.98
CA PRO A 6 44.16 21.99 -6.53
C PRO A 6 42.98 21.75 -7.48
N GLU A 7 43.20 21.86 -8.80
CA GLU A 7 42.20 21.59 -9.83
C GLU A 7 41.62 20.16 -9.77
N GLU A 8 42.46 19.15 -9.45
CA GLU A 8 42.01 17.77 -9.25
C GLU A 8 41.15 17.63 -7.97
N GLN A 9 41.52 18.33 -6.89
CA GLN A 9 40.74 18.34 -5.65
C GLN A 9 39.36 18.97 -5.86
N PHE A 10 39.25 20.02 -6.67
CA PHE A 10 37.95 20.64 -7.00
C PHE A 10 36.98 19.69 -7.68
N LYS A 11 37.47 18.80 -8.55
CA LYS A 11 36.62 17.81 -9.24
C LYS A 11 35.88 16.89 -8.26
N LEU A 12 36.45 16.63 -7.08
CA LEU A 12 35.79 15.85 -6.03
C LEU A 12 34.46 16.46 -5.56
N LEU A 13 34.31 17.79 -5.61
CA LEU A 13 33.07 18.45 -5.22
C LEU A 13 31.91 18.11 -6.16
N ALA A 14 32.19 17.95 -7.46
CA ALA A 14 31.20 17.49 -8.43
C ALA A 14 30.78 16.05 -8.15
N VAL A 15 31.74 15.15 -7.90
CA VAL A 15 31.44 13.75 -7.52
C VAL A 15 30.64 13.70 -6.21
N GLN A 16 31.02 14.51 -5.21
CA GLN A 16 30.31 14.61 -3.95
C GLN A 16 28.87 15.08 -4.12
N ALA A 17 28.62 16.10 -4.94
CA ALA A 17 27.28 16.63 -5.17
C ALA A 17 26.35 15.54 -5.69
N GLN A 18 26.81 14.76 -6.68
CA GLN A 18 26.03 13.65 -7.23
C GLN A 18 25.87 12.50 -6.23
N ALA A 19 26.90 12.16 -5.44
CA ALA A 19 26.77 11.17 -4.37
C ALA A 19 25.74 11.58 -3.30
N SER A 20 25.71 12.86 -2.92
CA SER A 20 24.71 13.40 -2.01
C SER A 20 23.30 13.33 -2.60
N ARG A 21 23.13 13.65 -3.90
CA ARG A 21 21.84 13.54 -4.58
C ARG A 21 21.35 12.11 -4.66
N LEU A 22 22.21 11.15 -5.00
CA LEU A 22 21.86 9.72 -5.00
C LEU A 22 21.39 9.23 -3.63
N ARG A 23 22.03 9.65 -2.54
CA ARG A 23 21.56 9.32 -1.19
C ARG A 23 20.21 9.93 -0.86
N GLN A 24 19.95 11.17 -1.32
CA GLN A 24 18.65 11.81 -1.16
C GLN A 24 17.56 11.05 -1.92
N LEU A 25 17.83 10.67 -3.18
CA LEU A 25 16.92 9.88 -4.01
C LEU A 25 16.65 8.50 -3.41
N ALA A 26 17.68 7.82 -2.91
CA ALA A 26 17.53 6.54 -2.22
C ALA A 26 16.62 6.65 -0.98
N ARG A 27 16.77 7.72 -0.19
CA ARG A 27 15.86 8.00 0.93
C ARG A 27 14.45 8.30 0.44
N GLN A 28 14.28 9.16 -0.55
CA GLN A 28 12.97 9.48 -1.13
C GLN A 28 12.25 8.22 -1.63
N ARG A 29 12.99 7.30 -2.27
CA ARG A 29 12.48 5.99 -2.68
C ARG A 29 11.97 5.16 -1.49
N GLN A 30 12.73 5.14 -0.39
CA GLN A 30 12.32 4.43 0.83
C GLN A 30 11.08 5.05 1.47
N GLU A 31 10.95 6.38 1.47
CA GLU A 31 9.75 7.07 1.97
C GLU A 31 8.51 6.71 1.15
N ILE A 32 8.62 6.65 -0.18
CA ILE A 32 7.49 6.24 -1.04
C ILE A 32 7.08 4.78 -0.76
N LEU A 33 8.05 3.88 -0.58
CA LEU A 33 7.75 2.47 -0.29
C LEU A 33 7.13 2.25 1.09
N LYS A 34 7.38 3.17 2.03
CA LYS A 34 6.84 3.14 3.39
C LYS A 34 5.63 4.06 3.56
N ASP A 35 5.08 4.58 2.48
CA ASP A 35 3.94 5.48 2.52
C ASP A 35 2.76 4.77 3.20
N PRO A 36 2.31 5.24 4.39
CA PRO A 36 1.23 4.59 5.12
C PRO A 36 -0.09 4.57 4.35
N ALA A 37 -0.27 5.44 3.35
CA ALA A 37 -1.43 5.42 2.47
C ALA A 37 -1.55 4.12 1.66
N LEU A 38 -0.43 3.49 1.29
CA LEU A 38 -0.44 2.20 0.59
C LEU A 38 -1.02 1.09 1.45
N THR A 39 -0.60 1.02 2.71
CA THR A 39 -1.10 0.04 3.69
C THR A 39 -2.56 0.32 4.03
N ALA A 40 -2.90 1.57 4.35
CA ALA A 40 -4.26 1.95 4.70
C ALA A 40 -5.25 1.64 3.56
N ALA A 41 -4.91 1.98 2.32
CA ALA A 41 -5.76 1.68 1.17
C ALA A 41 -5.93 0.17 0.95
N ALA A 42 -4.91 -0.65 1.25
CA ALA A 42 -5.00 -2.11 1.14
C ALA A 42 -5.88 -2.71 2.26
N GLU A 43 -5.75 -2.21 3.49
CA GLU A 43 -6.59 -2.60 4.62
C GLU A 43 -8.06 -2.22 4.41
N HIS A 44 -8.33 -1.01 3.90
CA HIS A 44 -9.68 -0.58 3.54
C HIS A 44 -10.30 -1.47 2.45
N LEU A 45 -9.56 -1.80 1.39
CA LEU A 45 -10.03 -2.72 0.36
C LEU A 45 -10.32 -4.12 0.94
N ALA A 46 -9.44 -4.63 1.80
CA ALA A 46 -9.66 -5.94 2.44
C ALA A 46 -10.92 -5.95 3.31
N ALA A 47 -11.14 -4.90 4.11
CA ALA A 47 -12.34 -4.75 4.93
C ALA A 47 -13.61 -4.65 4.08
N ALA A 48 -13.58 -3.87 2.98
CA ALA A 48 -14.73 -3.73 2.09
C ALA A 48 -15.08 -5.04 1.38
N ARG A 49 -14.08 -5.84 0.97
CA ARG A 49 -14.29 -7.18 0.39
C ARG A 49 -14.88 -8.16 1.41
N ALA A 50 -14.37 -8.17 2.62
CA ALA A 50 -14.93 -9.00 3.69
C ALA A 50 -16.40 -8.66 3.97
N ALA A 51 -16.74 -7.37 4.03
CA ALA A 51 -18.13 -6.93 4.20
C ALA A 51 -19.03 -7.32 3.01
N ALA A 52 -18.51 -7.26 1.78
CA ALA A 52 -19.25 -7.72 0.60
C ALA A 52 -19.49 -9.24 0.61
N GLU A 53 -18.50 -10.03 1.02
CA GLU A 53 -18.64 -11.49 1.18
C GLU A 53 -19.65 -11.85 2.28
N GLU A 54 -19.62 -11.15 3.41
CA GLU A 54 -20.59 -11.31 4.50
C GLU A 54 -22.01 -11.00 4.03
N ALA A 55 -22.21 -9.87 3.35
CA ALA A 55 -23.50 -9.48 2.81
C ALA A 55 -24.05 -10.46 1.76
N ALA A 56 -23.18 -11.00 0.89
CA ALA A 56 -23.55 -12.05 -0.05
C ALA A 56 -23.95 -13.35 0.66
N GLY A 57 -23.27 -13.70 1.77
CA GLY A 57 -23.65 -14.82 2.62
C GLY A 57 -25.04 -14.64 3.23
N MET A 58 -25.32 -13.47 3.81
CA MET A 58 -26.64 -13.13 4.35
C MET A 58 -27.74 -13.21 3.29
N ARG A 59 -27.44 -12.76 2.06
CA ARG A 59 -28.38 -12.88 0.94
C ARG A 59 -28.68 -14.34 0.59
N ALA A 60 -27.65 -15.16 0.48
CA ALA A 60 -27.81 -16.57 0.18
C ALA A 60 -28.60 -17.33 1.27
N GLU A 61 -28.40 -16.98 2.53
CA GLU A 61 -29.18 -17.52 3.65
C GLU A 61 -30.66 -17.13 3.57
N ALA A 62 -30.95 -15.87 3.24
CA ALA A 62 -32.32 -15.38 3.06
C ALA A 62 -33.03 -16.06 1.87
N ASP A 63 -32.35 -16.17 0.72
CA ASP A 63 -32.89 -16.86 -0.46
C ASP A 63 -33.17 -18.35 -0.15
N ALA A 64 -32.28 -19.03 0.58
CA ALA A 64 -32.48 -20.42 0.99
C ALA A 64 -33.68 -20.58 1.95
N ALA A 65 -33.94 -19.59 2.81
CA ALA A 65 -35.11 -19.59 3.68
C ALA A 65 -36.41 -19.48 2.88
N VAL A 66 -36.45 -18.62 1.86
CA VAL A 66 -37.58 -18.52 0.92
C VAL A 66 -37.82 -19.85 0.23
N GLU A 67 -36.79 -20.45 -0.39
CA GLU A 67 -36.92 -21.75 -1.08
C GLU A 67 -37.43 -22.86 -0.15
N ALA A 68 -36.98 -22.87 1.11
CA ALA A 68 -37.41 -23.85 2.10
C ALA A 68 -38.88 -23.67 2.51
N LEU A 69 -39.38 -22.43 2.58
CA LEU A 69 -40.77 -22.13 2.89
C LEU A 69 -41.69 -22.46 1.71
N GLU A 70 -41.29 -22.09 0.49
CA GLU A 70 -42.01 -22.44 -0.74
C GLU A 70 -42.15 -23.97 -0.90
N ALA A 71 -41.09 -24.73 -0.60
CA ALA A 71 -41.13 -26.19 -0.65
C ALA A 71 -42.09 -26.80 0.40
N GLN A 72 -42.14 -26.22 1.60
CA GLN A 72 -43.07 -26.62 2.65
C GLN A 72 -44.52 -26.30 2.25
N ALA A 73 -44.77 -25.09 1.74
CA ALA A 73 -46.08 -24.65 1.26
C ALA A 73 -46.58 -25.56 0.13
N SER A 74 -45.73 -25.89 -0.84
CA SER A 74 -46.04 -26.81 -1.94
C SER A 74 -46.41 -28.21 -1.45
N THR A 75 -45.70 -28.72 -0.43
CA THR A 75 -46.00 -30.02 0.18
C THR A 75 -47.37 -30.01 0.87
N VAL A 76 -47.67 -28.97 1.64
CA VAL A 76 -48.97 -28.78 2.31
C VAL A 76 -50.10 -28.65 1.29
N ALA A 77 -49.92 -27.84 0.25
CA ALA A 77 -50.90 -27.66 -0.82
C ALA A 77 -51.19 -28.97 -1.57
N ALA A 78 -50.17 -29.79 -1.83
CA ALA A 78 -50.34 -31.10 -2.45
C ALA A 78 -51.14 -32.08 -1.55
N HIS A 79 -50.93 -32.02 -0.23
CA HIS A 79 -51.70 -32.82 0.73
C HIS A 79 -53.17 -32.39 0.78
N ILE A 80 -53.45 -31.08 0.92
CA ILE A 80 -54.81 -30.54 0.89
C ILE A 80 -55.55 -31.01 -0.37
N LYS A 81 -54.94 -30.82 -1.55
CA LYS A 81 -55.55 -31.21 -2.83
C LYS A 81 -55.87 -32.71 -2.91
N LYS A 82 -55.02 -33.56 -2.33
CA LYS A 82 -55.24 -35.01 -2.29
C LYS A 82 -56.41 -35.35 -1.39
N ASP A 83 -56.48 -34.76 -0.20
CA ASP A 83 -57.53 -35.03 0.78
C ASP A 83 -58.89 -34.49 0.32
N GLU A 84 -58.91 -33.31 -0.32
CA GLU A 84 -60.10 -32.76 -0.98
C GLU A 84 -60.63 -33.70 -2.07
N ALA A 85 -59.74 -34.26 -2.91
CA ALA A 85 -60.14 -35.21 -3.94
C ALA A 85 -60.75 -36.50 -3.35
N GLN A 86 -60.20 -37.00 -2.24
CA GLN A 86 -60.76 -38.16 -1.53
C GLN A 86 -62.11 -37.85 -0.89
N LEU A 87 -62.25 -36.67 -0.30
CA LEU A 87 -63.50 -36.20 0.29
C LEU A 87 -64.62 -36.11 -0.77
N ILE A 88 -64.31 -35.53 -1.94
CA ILE A 88 -65.23 -35.41 -3.08
C ILE A 88 -65.62 -36.80 -3.63
N ALA A 89 -64.69 -37.75 -3.68
CA ALA A 89 -64.98 -39.10 -4.17
C ALA A 89 -66.00 -39.85 -3.28
N GLY A 90 -66.07 -39.53 -1.98
CA GLY A 90 -67.12 -40.03 -1.08
C GLY A 90 -67.13 -41.54 -0.85
N GLN A 91 -66.05 -42.26 -1.21
CA GLN A 91 -65.99 -43.73 -1.15
C GLN A 91 -65.64 -44.29 0.24
N ALA A 92 -65.48 -43.45 1.25
CA ALA A 92 -65.09 -43.82 2.61
C ALA A 92 -66.25 -43.72 3.62
N GLY A 93 -66.12 -44.37 4.78
CA GLY A 93 -67.12 -44.30 5.85
C GLY A 93 -67.20 -42.91 6.49
N ALA A 94 -68.34 -42.57 7.10
CA ALA A 94 -68.62 -41.25 7.67
C ALA A 94 -67.55 -40.74 8.65
N GLY A 95 -67.00 -41.61 9.50
CA GLY A 95 -65.93 -41.25 10.42
C GLY A 95 -64.62 -40.86 9.72
N THR A 96 -64.30 -41.49 8.58
CA THR A 96 -63.11 -41.18 7.77
C THR A 96 -63.27 -39.86 7.03
N LEU A 97 -64.46 -39.60 6.46
CA LEU A 97 -64.76 -38.31 5.80
C LEU A 97 -64.70 -37.14 6.79
N GLN A 98 -65.17 -37.34 8.02
CA GLN A 98 -65.09 -36.33 9.08
C GLN A 98 -63.65 -36.12 9.59
N GLY A 99 -62.82 -37.16 9.56
CA GLY A 99 -61.38 -37.06 9.82
C GLY A 99 -60.67 -36.22 8.76
N LEU A 100 -60.90 -36.51 7.46
CA LEU A 100 -60.34 -35.76 6.34
C LEU A 100 -60.72 -34.28 6.39
N GLN A 101 -61.96 -33.93 6.75
CA GLN A 101 -62.38 -32.53 6.91
C GLN A 101 -61.56 -31.79 7.96
N ARG A 102 -61.33 -32.40 9.13
CA ARG A 102 -60.50 -31.79 10.19
C ARG A 102 -59.05 -31.65 9.79
N GLU A 103 -58.52 -32.63 9.05
CA GLU A 103 -57.15 -32.59 8.54
C GLU A 103 -56.99 -31.47 7.51
N ILE A 104 -57.92 -31.33 6.56
CA ILE A 104 -57.96 -30.21 5.62
C ILE A 104 -58.02 -28.88 6.36
N GLU A 105 -58.92 -28.70 7.34
CA GLU A 105 -59.00 -27.47 8.14
C GLU A 105 -57.66 -27.13 8.82
N SER A 106 -56.99 -28.14 9.40
CA SER A 106 -55.67 -27.95 10.03
C SER A 106 -54.58 -27.63 9.01
N LEU A 107 -54.57 -28.27 7.85
CA LEU A 107 -53.59 -28.03 6.80
C LEU A 107 -53.80 -26.67 6.14
N THR A 108 -55.05 -26.21 5.97
CA THR A 108 -55.37 -24.87 5.47
C THR A 108 -54.89 -23.80 6.44
N ALA A 109 -55.08 -23.99 7.76
CA ALA A 109 -54.49 -23.09 8.75
C ALA A 109 -52.96 -23.08 8.64
N LYS A 110 -52.33 -24.25 8.46
CA LYS A 110 -50.89 -24.34 8.29
C LYS A 110 -50.38 -23.67 7.01
N ALA A 111 -51.14 -23.77 5.91
CA ALA A 111 -50.81 -23.10 4.65
C ALA A 111 -50.81 -21.58 4.83
N SER A 112 -51.82 -21.02 5.51
CA SER A 112 -51.88 -19.59 5.82
C SER A 112 -50.67 -19.13 6.65
N GLU A 113 -50.26 -19.91 7.67
CA GLU A 113 -49.06 -19.61 8.46
C GLU A 113 -47.78 -19.62 7.60
N LEU A 114 -47.69 -20.53 6.62
CA LEU A 114 -46.54 -20.62 5.72
C LEU A 114 -46.50 -19.46 4.73
N GLU A 115 -47.66 -19.03 4.21
CA GLU A 115 -47.77 -17.85 3.34
C GLU A 115 -47.31 -16.58 4.07
N ASP A 116 -47.76 -16.37 5.32
CA ASP A 116 -47.31 -15.23 6.13
C ASP A 116 -45.79 -15.27 6.36
N ALA A 117 -45.23 -16.45 6.67
CA ALA A 117 -43.79 -16.63 6.85
C ALA A 117 -42.99 -16.44 5.55
N GLU A 118 -43.53 -16.86 4.40
CA GLU A 118 -42.92 -16.69 3.09
C GLU A 118 -42.81 -15.20 2.73
N ILE A 119 -43.86 -14.42 3.00
CA ILE A 119 -43.84 -12.96 2.79
C ILE A 119 -42.74 -12.31 3.65
N GLU A 120 -42.63 -12.66 4.93
CA GLU A 120 -41.56 -12.16 5.80
C GLU A 120 -40.16 -12.55 5.30
N ALA A 121 -39.99 -13.77 4.77
CA ALA A 121 -38.73 -14.23 4.21
C ALA A 121 -38.38 -13.51 2.90
N LEU A 122 -39.36 -13.22 2.04
CA LEU A 122 -39.19 -12.44 0.82
C LEU A 122 -38.74 -11.00 1.15
N ASP A 123 -39.37 -10.36 2.12
CA ASP A 123 -38.98 -9.02 2.59
C ASP A 123 -37.53 -9.03 3.14
N ALA A 124 -37.16 -10.07 3.88
CA ALA A 124 -35.79 -10.24 4.38
C ALA A 124 -34.78 -10.47 3.24
N ALA A 125 -35.13 -11.25 2.22
CA ALA A 125 -34.29 -11.46 1.04
C ALA A 125 -34.11 -10.18 0.22
N GLU A 126 -35.16 -9.36 0.05
CA GLU A 126 -35.07 -8.05 -0.59
C GLU A 126 -34.16 -7.10 0.21
N ALA A 127 -34.30 -7.05 1.53
CA ALA A 127 -33.43 -6.24 2.37
C ALA A 127 -31.95 -6.69 2.28
N ALA A 128 -31.69 -8.00 2.30
CA ALA A 128 -30.35 -8.54 2.15
C ALA A 128 -29.76 -8.23 0.75
N ALA A 129 -30.59 -8.23 -0.29
CA ALA A 129 -30.17 -7.87 -1.65
C ALA A 129 -29.68 -6.42 -1.75
N ILE A 130 -30.35 -5.49 -1.07
CA ILE A 130 -29.95 -4.08 -1.02
C ILE A 130 -28.60 -3.96 -0.32
N VAL A 131 -28.45 -4.61 0.84
CA VAL A 131 -27.19 -4.58 1.61
C VAL A 131 -26.02 -5.18 0.81
N GLU A 132 -26.24 -6.31 0.12
CA GLU A 132 -25.24 -6.91 -0.77
C GLU A 132 -24.83 -5.95 -1.89
N ALA A 133 -25.80 -5.30 -2.55
CA ALA A 133 -25.52 -4.35 -3.63
C ALA A 133 -24.70 -3.14 -3.14
N GLU A 134 -25.05 -2.59 -1.96
CA GLU A 134 -24.32 -1.48 -1.33
C GLU A 134 -22.89 -1.90 -0.94
N ALA A 135 -22.73 -3.05 -0.31
CA ALA A 135 -21.42 -3.57 0.10
C ALA A 135 -20.52 -3.85 -1.12
N ARG A 136 -21.10 -4.40 -2.21
CA ARG A 136 -20.38 -4.61 -3.46
C ARG A 136 -19.92 -3.28 -4.09
N ALA A 137 -20.80 -2.28 -4.13
CA ALA A 137 -20.44 -0.97 -4.64
C ALA A 137 -19.32 -0.31 -3.80
N ALA A 138 -19.36 -0.47 -2.47
CA ALA A 138 -18.30 0.01 -1.58
C ALA A 138 -16.96 -0.72 -1.82
N ALA A 139 -16.98 -2.02 -2.08
CA ALA A 139 -15.79 -2.79 -2.45
C ALA A 139 -15.21 -2.34 -3.80
N GLU A 140 -16.05 -2.14 -4.83
CA GLU A 140 -15.64 -1.64 -6.14
C GLU A 140 -15.00 -0.22 -6.02
N ALA A 141 -15.60 0.67 -5.22
CA ALA A 141 -15.04 2.00 -4.96
C ALA A 141 -13.69 1.93 -4.21
N SER A 142 -13.58 1.04 -3.23
CA SER A 142 -12.34 0.83 -2.47
C SER A 142 -11.23 0.24 -3.35
N GLU A 143 -11.57 -0.58 -4.33
CA GLU A 143 -10.63 -1.14 -5.30
C GLU A 143 -10.07 -0.05 -6.22
N ALA A 144 -10.94 0.83 -6.74
CA ALA A 144 -10.51 1.97 -7.53
C ALA A 144 -9.59 2.91 -6.73
N ALA A 145 -9.93 3.21 -5.48
CA ALA A 145 -9.10 4.03 -4.60
C ALA A 145 -7.74 3.37 -4.27
N ASN A 146 -7.72 2.05 -4.03
CA ASN A 146 -6.47 1.32 -3.84
C ASN A 146 -5.56 1.41 -5.07
N GLU A 147 -6.12 1.23 -6.26
CA GLU A 147 -5.35 1.28 -7.49
C GLU A 147 -4.83 2.68 -7.79
N GLU A 148 -5.60 3.74 -7.50
CA GLU A 148 -5.15 5.13 -7.64
C GLU A 148 -3.91 5.41 -6.78
N VAL A 149 -3.96 5.05 -5.48
CA VAL A 149 -2.83 5.24 -4.57
C VAL A 149 -1.60 4.44 -5.03
N ARG A 150 -1.79 3.21 -5.50
CA ARG A 150 -0.69 2.38 -6.03
C ARG A 150 -0.14 2.94 -7.33
N ALA A 151 -0.97 3.49 -8.20
CA ALA A 151 -0.55 4.11 -9.44
C ALA A 151 0.29 5.38 -9.19
N ASP A 152 -0.13 6.24 -8.27
CA ASP A 152 0.66 7.41 -7.85
C ASP A 152 2.04 6.98 -7.30
N ALA A 153 2.07 6.02 -6.39
CA ALA A 153 3.32 5.52 -5.82
C ALA A 153 4.25 4.95 -6.91
N ARG A 154 3.72 4.17 -7.86
CA ARG A 154 4.50 3.65 -9.00
C ARG A 154 5.05 4.79 -9.88
N ALA A 155 4.26 5.81 -10.17
CA ALA A 155 4.70 6.96 -10.96
C ALA A 155 5.82 7.74 -10.26
N ARG A 156 5.67 7.99 -8.95
CA ARG A 156 6.70 8.64 -8.13
C ARG A 156 7.99 7.82 -8.05
N LEU A 157 7.88 6.50 -7.90
CA LEU A 157 9.05 5.60 -7.93
C LEU A 157 9.76 5.64 -9.28
N ALA A 158 9.01 5.57 -10.38
CA ALA A 158 9.58 5.63 -11.72
C ALA A 158 10.32 6.95 -11.97
N ALA A 159 9.79 8.08 -11.49
CA ALA A 159 10.46 9.37 -11.57
C ALA A 159 11.78 9.40 -10.76
N VAL A 160 11.76 8.87 -9.53
CA VAL A 160 12.96 8.78 -8.68
C VAL A 160 14.02 7.86 -9.30
N ASP A 161 13.62 6.73 -9.85
CA ASP A 161 14.53 5.76 -10.47
C ASP A 161 15.15 6.33 -11.76
N ALA A 162 14.37 7.07 -12.58
CA ALA A 162 14.87 7.74 -13.77
C ALA A 162 15.88 8.86 -13.43
N GLU A 163 15.59 9.65 -12.39
CA GLU A 163 16.53 10.66 -11.91
C GLU A 163 17.80 10.01 -11.36
N ALA A 164 17.68 8.96 -10.55
CA ALA A 164 18.82 8.25 -9.99
C ALA A 164 19.73 7.68 -11.08
N ALA A 165 19.18 7.13 -12.17
CA ALA A 165 19.95 6.66 -13.31
C ALA A 165 20.75 7.80 -13.97
N THR A 166 20.13 8.97 -14.15
CA THR A 166 20.79 10.16 -14.73
C THR A 166 21.89 10.67 -13.81
N THR A 167 21.59 10.85 -12.52
CA THR A 167 22.57 11.28 -11.49
C THR A 167 23.74 10.30 -11.37
N GLN A 168 23.49 9.00 -11.50
CA GLN A 168 24.54 7.98 -11.48
C GLN A 168 25.47 8.12 -12.70
N ALA A 169 24.93 8.31 -13.90
CA ALA A 169 25.73 8.54 -15.10
C ALA A 169 26.57 9.84 -14.99
N GLU A 170 25.99 10.92 -14.46
CA GLU A 170 26.72 12.16 -14.19
C GLU A 170 27.84 11.97 -13.16
N ARG A 171 27.60 11.18 -12.11
CA ARG A 171 28.61 10.83 -11.11
C ARG A 171 29.77 10.07 -11.74
N GLU A 172 29.48 9.08 -12.58
CA GLU A 172 30.49 8.27 -13.28
C GLU A 172 31.32 9.13 -14.23
N ALA A 173 30.68 10.02 -14.99
CA ALA A 173 31.37 10.97 -15.87
C ALA A 173 32.28 11.92 -15.07
N ALA A 174 31.81 12.45 -13.94
CA ALA A 174 32.62 13.30 -13.07
C ALA A 174 33.79 12.53 -12.43
N ALA A 175 33.56 11.30 -11.98
CA ALA A 175 34.57 10.44 -11.36
C ALA A 175 35.67 10.05 -12.36
N ALA A 176 35.34 9.84 -13.64
CA ALA A 176 36.32 9.54 -14.68
C ALA A 176 37.33 10.68 -14.94
N LEU A 177 37.02 11.91 -14.50
CA LEU A 177 37.92 13.06 -14.61
C LEU A 177 38.87 13.22 -13.43
N VAL A 178 38.69 12.44 -12.35
CA VAL A 178 39.46 12.50 -11.11
C VAL A 178 40.61 11.50 -11.14
N GLN A 179 41.79 11.91 -10.68
CA GLN A 179 42.93 11.01 -10.48
C GLN A 179 42.55 9.75 -9.67
N PRO A 180 42.95 8.52 -10.09
CA PRO A 180 42.52 7.27 -9.45
C PRO A 180 42.79 7.17 -7.95
N ASP A 181 43.98 7.55 -7.48
CA ASP A 181 44.34 7.47 -6.06
C ASP A 181 43.53 8.44 -5.19
N LEU A 182 43.20 9.61 -5.75
CA LEU A 182 42.35 10.60 -5.08
C LEU A 182 40.89 10.13 -5.03
N LEU A 183 40.39 9.57 -6.12
CA LEU A 183 39.05 8.98 -6.17
C LEU A 183 38.94 7.80 -5.19
N ALA A 184 39.95 6.94 -5.09
CA ALA A 184 39.96 5.82 -4.15
C ALA A 184 39.87 6.30 -2.68
N LEU A 185 40.60 7.36 -2.32
CA LEU A 185 40.49 7.97 -1.00
C LEU A 185 39.10 8.57 -0.78
N PHE A 186 38.55 9.24 -1.79
CA PHE A 186 37.19 9.79 -1.74
C PHE A 186 36.14 8.72 -1.50
N GLU A 187 36.14 7.62 -2.26
CA GLU A 187 35.17 6.52 -2.13
C GLU A 187 35.25 5.86 -0.75
N ALA A 188 36.48 5.58 -0.27
CA ALA A 188 36.70 5.01 1.05
C ALA A 188 36.20 5.94 2.17
N THR A 189 36.33 7.25 1.99
CA THR A 189 35.85 8.26 2.94
C THR A 189 34.33 8.37 2.89
N LEU A 190 33.75 8.38 1.67
CA LEU A 190 32.32 8.43 1.42
C LEU A 190 31.59 7.25 2.07
N GLU A 191 32.12 6.04 1.95
CA GLU A 191 31.57 4.82 2.55
C GLU A 191 31.55 4.89 4.08
N ARG A 192 32.65 5.35 4.70
CA ARG A 192 32.80 5.38 6.16
C ARG A 192 32.10 6.56 6.85
N ARG A 193 32.03 7.71 6.18
CA ARG A 193 31.62 8.99 6.79
C ARG A 193 30.31 9.54 6.26
N GLY A 194 29.80 9.01 5.15
CA GLY A 194 28.63 9.61 4.51
C GLY A 194 28.96 10.82 3.63
N ALA A 195 30.20 11.27 3.56
CA ALA A 195 30.69 12.27 2.61
C ALA A 195 32.16 11.96 2.32
N GLY A 196 32.59 12.11 1.06
CA GLY A 196 33.97 11.85 0.63
C GLY A 196 34.80 13.13 0.55
N ALA A 197 34.19 14.25 0.16
CA ALA A 197 34.83 15.55 0.10
C ALA A 197 33.87 16.68 0.49
N ALA A 198 34.40 17.82 0.92
CA ALA A 198 33.63 19.03 1.22
C ALA A 198 34.49 20.28 1.05
N ARG A 199 33.84 21.44 0.91
CA ARG A 199 34.56 22.72 0.85
C ARG A 199 35.03 23.12 2.24
N LEU A 200 36.22 23.71 2.30
CA LEU A 200 36.61 24.59 3.40
C LEU A 200 36.16 26.02 3.03
N PHE A 201 35.11 26.51 3.69
CA PHE A 201 34.51 27.81 3.40
C PHE A 201 34.61 28.72 4.63
N HIS A 202 35.41 29.78 4.53
CA HIS A 202 35.69 30.76 5.60
C HIS A 202 36.02 30.11 6.95
N GLY A 203 36.92 29.13 6.95
CA GLY A 203 37.34 28.40 8.15
C GLY A 203 36.33 27.37 8.65
N THR A 204 35.21 27.19 7.96
CA THR A 204 34.18 26.19 8.26
C THR A 204 34.31 25.00 7.31
N SER A 205 34.31 23.80 7.86
CA SER A 205 34.25 22.57 7.09
C SER A 205 32.79 22.28 6.75
N GLU A 206 32.41 22.35 5.48
CA GLU A 206 31.04 22.00 5.05
C GLU A 206 30.73 20.50 5.25
N GLY A 207 31.75 19.66 5.46
CA GLY A 207 31.58 18.23 5.73
C GLY A 207 31.16 17.92 7.16
N SER A 208 31.60 18.74 8.12
CA SER A 208 31.17 18.66 9.54
C SER A 208 30.10 19.68 9.90
N GLY A 209 29.97 20.76 9.14
CA GLY A 209 29.16 21.93 9.48
C GLY A 209 29.78 22.81 10.59
N LEU A 210 31.03 22.57 10.98
CA LEU A 210 31.68 23.23 12.11
C LEU A 210 32.84 24.11 11.67
N ALA A 211 33.03 25.22 12.40
CA ALA A 211 34.23 26.04 12.30
C ALA A 211 35.42 25.26 12.85
N LEU A 212 36.50 25.19 12.09
CA LEU A 212 37.72 24.48 12.51
C LEU A 212 38.41 25.23 13.64
N ALA A 213 39.05 24.49 14.53
CA ALA A 213 39.86 25.09 15.59
C ALA A 213 40.97 25.96 14.96
N PRO A 214 41.32 27.11 15.57
CA PRO A 214 42.31 28.03 14.98
C PRO A 214 43.67 27.39 14.66
N GLY A 215 44.11 26.43 15.48
CA GLY A 215 45.34 25.67 15.26
C GLY A 215 45.26 24.79 14.00
N ASP A 216 44.21 23.97 13.91
CA ASP A 216 43.97 23.10 12.75
C ASP A 216 43.81 23.90 11.46
N LEU A 217 43.07 25.03 11.53
CA LEU A 217 42.91 25.92 10.39
C LEU A 217 44.26 26.53 9.95
N ALA A 218 45.11 26.93 10.89
CA ALA A 218 46.44 27.45 10.59
C ALA A 218 47.34 26.39 9.93
N ASP A 219 47.26 25.14 10.40
CA ASP A 219 48.02 24.02 9.82
C ASP A 219 47.52 23.66 8.41
N ILE A 220 46.20 23.66 8.20
CA ILE A 220 45.58 23.45 6.88
C ILE A 220 45.94 24.58 5.89
N LYS A 221 46.00 25.84 6.35
CA LYS A 221 46.43 26.98 5.54
C LYS A 221 47.92 26.91 5.16
N ARG A 222 48.76 26.30 6.00
CA ARG A 222 50.21 26.14 5.75
C ARG A 222 50.52 24.95 4.84
N ALA A 223 49.65 23.93 4.80
CA ALA A 223 49.85 22.75 3.97
C ALA A 223 49.95 23.12 2.48
N ALA A 224 50.86 22.46 1.76
CA ALA A 224 51.11 22.71 0.34
C ALA A 224 49.81 22.61 -0.48
N PRO A 225 49.62 23.40 -1.55
CA PRO A 225 48.36 23.42 -2.32
C PRO A 225 47.94 22.04 -2.87
N ASP A 226 48.91 21.19 -3.21
CA ASP A 226 48.72 19.83 -3.72
C ASP A 226 48.54 18.77 -2.63
N ALA A 227 48.73 19.13 -1.35
CA ALA A 227 48.47 18.23 -0.25
C ALA A 227 46.97 18.00 -0.07
N VAL A 228 46.54 16.74 -0.06
CA VAL A 228 45.17 16.37 0.27
C VAL A 228 45.02 16.37 1.79
N VAL A 229 44.22 17.29 2.30
CA VAL A 229 43.98 17.46 3.74
C VAL A 229 42.62 16.87 4.12
N LEU A 230 42.55 16.26 5.32
CA LEU A 230 41.31 15.75 5.88
C LEU A 230 40.83 16.68 6.99
N CYS A 231 39.52 16.84 7.11
CA CYS A 231 38.90 17.54 8.23
C CYS A 231 39.23 16.79 9.53
N PRO A 232 39.79 17.46 10.56
CA PRO A 232 40.10 16.81 11.84
C PRO A 232 38.84 16.28 12.55
N ASP A 233 37.68 16.93 12.35
CA ASP A 233 36.43 16.56 13.02
C ASP A 233 35.67 15.43 12.31
N SER A 234 35.54 15.53 10.98
CA SER A 234 34.73 14.59 10.18
C SER A 234 35.54 13.52 9.44
N GLY A 235 36.83 13.76 9.23
CA GLY A 235 37.70 12.92 8.39
C GLY A 235 37.42 13.03 6.88
N VAL A 236 36.56 13.95 6.46
CA VAL A 236 36.23 14.21 5.04
C VAL A 236 37.36 14.98 4.36
N ILE A 237 37.62 14.75 3.06
CA ILE A 237 38.60 15.53 2.30
C ILE A 237 38.16 17.00 2.24
N LEU A 238 39.02 17.93 2.68
CA LEU A 238 38.75 19.36 2.59
C LEU A 238 39.35 19.93 1.30
N VAL A 239 38.48 20.31 0.37
CA VAL A 239 38.85 21.01 -0.85
C VAL A 239 39.06 22.48 -0.54
N ARG A 240 40.26 22.98 -0.86
CA ARG A 240 40.73 24.32 -0.52
C ARG A 240 40.74 25.22 -1.75
N SER A 241 40.22 26.44 -1.61
CA SER A 241 40.27 27.49 -2.63
C SER A 241 40.77 28.80 -2.03
N PRO A 242 41.67 29.54 -2.69
CA PRO A 242 42.02 30.90 -2.29
C PRO A 242 40.81 31.84 -2.24
N GLU A 243 39.76 31.56 -3.01
CA GLU A 243 38.53 32.38 -3.06
C GLU A 243 37.63 32.22 -1.83
N TRP A 244 37.84 31.15 -1.04
CA TRP A 244 36.98 30.77 0.09
C TRP A 244 37.70 30.82 1.44
N MET A 245 39.02 31.00 1.45
CA MET A 245 39.87 30.94 2.65
C MET A 245 40.18 32.31 3.25
#